data_AF-A0A080YXJ8-F1
#
_entry.id   AF-A0A080YXJ8-F1
#
_cell.length_a   1.000
_cell.length_b   1.000
_cell.length_c   1.000
_cell.angle_alpha   90.00
_cell.angle_beta   90.00
_cell.angle_gamma   90.00
#
_symmetry.space_group_name_H-M   'P 1'
#
loop_
_entity.id
_entity.type
_entity.pdbx_description
1 polymer ?
#
loop_
_entity_poly.entity_id
_entity_poly.type
_entity_poly.pdbx_seq_one_letter_code
_entity_poly.pdbx_strand_id
1 'polypeptide(L)'
;PFQRKFICTHGWSERERSTGKRTSHTLRRTECPFQMLAQLAKKADGSWGVMMRREIYQHKHLISEDIYRYYPGIRQVSDDSPLLPGVEVLPEAKAGTTSIYDYIRSNSNHRVTMDD
;
A
#
# COMPACT_ATOMS: atom_id res chain seq x y z
N PRO A 1 -25.49 6.28 11.85
CA PRO A 1 -25.02 6.90 10.58
C PRO A 1 -23.81 6.14 10.03
N PHE A 2 -23.85 5.71 8.77
CA PHE A 2 -22.71 5.02 8.14
C PHE A 2 -21.52 5.97 8.05
N GLN A 3 -20.39 5.58 8.66
CA GLN A 3 -19.17 6.38 8.68
C GLN A 3 -17.93 5.49 8.63
N ARG A 4 -16.85 5.99 8.03
CA ARG A 4 -15.55 5.32 7.97
C ARG A 4 -14.43 6.33 8.20
N LYS A 5 -13.57 6.03 9.17
CA LYS A 5 -12.35 6.81 9.45
C LYS A 5 -11.22 6.30 8.55
N PHE A 6 -10.53 7.22 7.90
CA PHE A 6 -9.29 6.97 7.18
C PHE A 6 -8.15 7.64 7.91
N ILE A 7 -7.02 6.96 7.96
CA ILE A 7 -5.75 7.45 8.51
C ILE A 7 -4.63 7.14 7.53
N CYS A 8 -3.51 7.81 7.67
CA CYS A 8 -2.31 7.44 6.92
C CYS A 8 -1.83 6.04 7.33
N THR A 9 -1.21 5.32 6.40
CA THR A 9 -0.47 4.08 6.68
C THR A 9 0.61 4.26 7.76
N HIS A 10 1.17 5.47 7.88
CA HIS A 10 2.11 5.86 8.94
C HIS A 10 1.44 6.48 10.18
N GLY A 11 0.11 6.59 10.20
CA GLY A 11 -0.67 7.19 11.31
C GLY A 11 -0.91 6.25 12.48
N TRP A 12 -0.53 4.97 12.36
CA TRP A 12 -0.63 4.02 13.47
C TRP A 12 0.42 4.31 14.54
N SER A 13 0.01 4.26 15.81
CA SER A 13 0.95 4.24 16.93
C SER A 13 1.80 2.98 16.90
N GLU A 14 3.00 3.06 17.46
CA GLU A 14 3.81 1.88 17.69
C GLU A 14 3.06 0.87 18.55
N ARG A 15 3.11 -0.40 18.16
CA ARG A 15 2.64 -1.49 19.01
C ARG A 15 3.87 -2.32 19.33
N GLU A 16 4.26 -2.38 20.59
CA GLU A 16 5.24 -3.35 21.05
C GLU A 16 4.68 -4.75 20.79
N ARG A 17 5.28 -5.45 19.82
CA ARG A 17 4.88 -6.82 19.43
C ARG A 17 5.97 -7.85 19.73
N SER A 18 7.11 -7.45 20.29
CA SER A 18 8.21 -8.36 20.62
C SER A 18 9.20 -7.76 21.63
N THR A 19 10.00 -8.60 22.28
CA THR A 19 11.11 -8.24 23.19
C THR A 19 12.35 -7.66 22.48
N GLY A 20 12.28 -7.33 21.18
CA GLY A 20 13.32 -6.54 20.52
C GLY A 20 14.64 -7.26 20.18
N LYS A 21 14.62 -8.57 19.90
CA LYS A 21 15.84 -9.33 19.53
C LYS A 21 16.36 -9.09 18.10
N ARG A 22 15.60 -8.40 17.24
CA ARG A 22 15.99 -8.10 15.85
C ARG A 22 15.82 -6.61 15.57
N THR A 23 16.77 -6.00 14.87
CA THR A 23 16.69 -4.63 14.39
C THR A 23 15.58 -4.51 13.33
N SER A 24 14.53 -3.74 13.64
CA SER A 24 13.52 -3.39 12.66
C SER A 24 14.06 -2.26 11.78
N HIS A 25 14.45 -2.57 10.55
CA HIS A 25 14.99 -1.59 9.60
C HIS A 25 13.91 -0.70 8.96
N THR A 26 12.64 -0.80 9.38
CA THR A 26 11.58 0.04 8.82
C THR A 26 10.66 0.57 9.89
N LEU A 27 11.05 1.71 10.47
CA LEU A 27 10.19 2.58 11.28
C LEU A 27 9.10 3.18 10.39
N ARG A 28 8.04 2.40 10.12
CA ARG A 28 6.90 2.81 9.26
C ARG A 28 5.78 3.50 10.04
N ARG A 29 5.97 3.80 11.31
CA ARG A 29 4.92 4.32 12.19
C ARG A 29 5.39 5.64 12.76
N THR A 30 5.25 6.69 11.97
CA THR A 30 5.69 8.02 12.36
C THR A 30 4.66 8.72 13.22
N GLU A 31 3.46 8.18 13.44
CA GLU A 31 2.31 8.89 14.04
C GLU A 31 1.87 10.08 13.18
N CYS A 32 1.78 9.85 11.88
CA CYS A 32 1.30 10.85 10.94
C CYS A 32 -0.09 11.39 11.36
N PRO A 33 -0.29 12.72 11.44
CA PRO A 33 -1.52 13.31 11.96
C PRO A 33 -2.69 13.24 10.97
N PHE A 34 -2.42 12.87 9.71
CA PHE A 34 -3.45 12.72 8.68
C PHE A 34 -4.59 11.83 9.15
N GLN A 35 -5.81 12.38 9.10
CA GLN A 35 -7.05 11.64 9.33
C GLN A 35 -8.22 12.32 8.64
N MET A 36 -9.22 11.54 8.26
CA MET A 36 -10.51 12.05 7.78
C MET A 36 -11.62 11.08 8.13
N LEU A 37 -12.82 11.59 8.37
CA LEU A 37 -14.02 10.79 8.59
C LEU A 37 -14.97 10.98 7.41
N ALA A 38 -15.12 9.93 6.61
CA ALA A 38 -16.13 9.89 5.56
C ALA A 38 -17.46 9.46 6.17
N GLN A 39 -18.48 10.29 6.08
CA GLN A 39 -19.79 10.02 6.65
C GLN A 39 -20.88 10.15 5.58
N LEU A 40 -21.78 9.17 5.51
CA LEU A 40 -22.95 9.25 4.66
C LEU A 40 -23.92 10.31 5.23
N ALA A 41 -24.26 11.29 4.40
CA ALA A 41 -25.12 12.42 4.76
C ALA A 41 -26.15 12.66 3.65
N LYS A 42 -27.36 13.04 4.07
CA LYS A 42 -28.41 13.50 3.17
C LYS A 42 -28.18 14.99 2.88
N LYS A 43 -28.10 15.37 1.62
CA LYS A 43 -27.96 16.74 1.16
C LYS A 43 -29.31 17.48 1.21
N ALA A 44 -29.26 18.80 1.07
CA ALA A 44 -30.45 19.65 1.07
C ALA A 44 -31.44 19.33 -0.07
N ASP A 45 -30.93 18.86 -1.21
CA ASP A 45 -31.72 18.41 -2.36
C ASP A 45 -32.36 17.01 -2.18
N GLY A 46 -32.16 16.39 -1.01
CA GLY A 46 -32.66 15.06 -0.69
C GLY A 46 -31.80 13.89 -1.17
N SER A 47 -30.75 14.15 -1.95
CA SER A 47 -29.81 13.13 -2.40
C SER A 47 -28.86 12.68 -1.27
N TRP A 48 -28.29 11.48 -1.38
CA TRP A 48 -27.29 10.99 -0.45
C TRP A 48 -25.88 11.21 -1.00
N GLY A 49 -24.95 11.61 -0.13
CA GLY A 49 -23.55 11.79 -0.49
C GLY A 49 -22.62 11.47 0.67
N VAL A 50 -21.35 11.25 0.35
CA VAL A 50 -20.29 11.12 1.34
C VAL A 50 -19.77 12.52 1.66
N MET A 51 -19.82 12.90 2.92
CA MET A 51 -19.29 14.15 3.44
C MET A 51 -18.05 13.86 4.28
N MET A 52 -16.96 14.57 3.99
CA MET A 52 -15.76 14.53 4.84
C MET A 52 -15.97 15.39 6.08
N ARG A 53 -15.54 14.88 7.23
CA ARG A 53 -15.55 15.58 8.53
C ARG A 53 -14.27 15.30 9.29
N ARG A 54 -13.95 16.17 10.26
CA ARG A 54 -12.82 16.02 11.19
C ARG A 54 -11.49 15.78 10.45
N GLU A 55 -11.31 16.53 9.38
CA GLU A 55 -10.21 16.41 8.45
C GLU A 55 -8.91 17.03 8.98
N ILE A 56 -7.84 16.24 8.88
CA ILE A 56 -6.46 16.68 8.97
C ILE A 56 -5.78 16.13 7.72
N TYR A 57 -5.49 17.01 6.76
CA TYR A 57 -4.84 16.62 5.49
C TYR A 57 -3.32 16.74 5.54
N GLN A 58 -2.76 17.17 6.66
CA GLN A 58 -1.32 17.34 6.82
C GLN A 58 -0.62 16.00 7.02
N HIS A 59 0.50 15.83 6.32
CA HIS A 59 1.44 14.74 6.54
C HIS A 59 2.75 15.32 7.07
N LYS A 60 3.42 14.57 7.96
CA LYS A 60 4.75 14.92 8.48
C LYS A 60 5.86 14.07 7.85
N HIS A 61 5.54 13.40 6.75
CA HIS A 61 6.46 12.59 5.96
C HIS A 61 6.17 12.84 4.48
N LEU A 62 7.13 12.52 3.63
CA LEU A 62 6.95 12.59 2.19
C LEU A 62 5.82 11.65 1.75
N ILE A 63 4.89 12.16 0.96
CA ILE A 63 3.92 11.35 0.22
C ILE A 63 4.42 11.29 -1.20
N SER A 64 4.66 10.08 -1.68
CA SER A 64 4.99 9.83 -3.07
C SER A 64 4.30 8.55 -3.51
N GLU A 65 3.94 8.51 -4.79
CA GLU A 65 3.46 7.29 -5.42
C GLU A 65 4.48 6.16 -5.31
N ASP A 66 5.78 6.47 -5.40
CA ASP A 66 6.83 5.48 -5.25
C ASP A 66 6.78 4.84 -3.86
N ILE A 67 6.70 5.65 -2.81
CA ILE A 67 6.57 5.18 -1.41
C ILE A 67 5.32 4.30 -1.27
N TYR A 68 4.21 4.68 -1.90
CA TYR A 68 2.98 3.89 -1.90
C TYR A 68 3.14 2.53 -2.57
N ARG A 69 3.81 2.48 -3.73
CA ARG A 69 4.06 1.24 -4.48
C ARG A 69 5.00 0.27 -3.73
N TYR A 70 5.81 0.74 -2.79
CA TYR A 70 6.64 -0.13 -1.94
C TYR A 70 5.86 -0.84 -0.81
N TYR A 71 4.57 -0.53 -0.57
CA TYR A 71 3.82 -1.23 0.48
C TYR A 71 3.55 -2.70 0.13
N PRO A 72 3.77 -3.66 1.06
CA PRO A 72 3.60 -5.09 0.79
C PRO A 72 2.24 -5.46 0.19
N GLY A 73 1.14 -4.88 0.70
CA GLY A 73 -0.21 -5.16 0.17
C GLY A 73 -0.47 -4.62 -1.23
N ILE A 74 0.35 -3.68 -1.72
CA ILE A 74 0.30 -3.15 -3.09
C ILE A 74 1.28 -3.89 -4.00
N ARG A 75 2.35 -4.47 -3.43
CA ARG A 75 3.32 -5.32 -4.16
C ARG A 75 2.81 -6.74 -4.41
N GLN A 76 1.70 -7.13 -3.80
CA GLN A 76 1.12 -8.45 -3.99
C GLN A 76 0.36 -8.51 -5.31
N VAL A 77 0.68 -9.54 -6.10
CA VAL A 77 -0.04 -9.89 -7.31
C VAL A 77 -1.23 -10.77 -6.90
N SER A 78 -2.42 -10.46 -7.42
CA SER A 78 -3.61 -11.31 -7.21
C SER A 78 -3.45 -12.65 -7.92
N ASP A 79 -4.01 -13.72 -7.35
CA ASP A 79 -4.01 -15.06 -7.93
C ASP A 79 -4.64 -15.13 -9.33
N ASP A 80 -5.54 -14.20 -9.67
CA ASP A 80 -6.18 -14.10 -10.99
C ASP A 80 -5.38 -13.24 -11.99
N SER A 81 -4.17 -12.81 -11.61
CA SER A 81 -3.37 -11.93 -12.45
C SER A 81 -2.89 -12.64 -13.71
N PRO A 82 -3.03 -12.01 -14.89
CA PRO A 82 -2.51 -12.57 -16.15
C PRO A 82 -0.98 -12.69 -16.17
N LEU A 83 -0.29 -12.14 -15.17
CA LEU A 83 1.15 -12.26 -14.99
C LEU A 83 1.60 -13.64 -14.53
N LEU A 84 0.80 -14.30 -13.70
CA LEU A 84 1.22 -15.50 -12.99
C LEU A 84 1.59 -16.67 -13.92
N PRO A 85 0.81 -17.00 -14.96
CA PRO A 85 1.16 -18.09 -15.86
C PRO A 85 2.54 -17.94 -16.48
N GLY A 86 2.92 -16.71 -16.86
CA GLY A 86 4.23 -16.43 -17.43
C GLY A 86 5.37 -16.42 -16.41
N VAL A 87 5.10 -16.04 -15.16
CA VAL A 87 6.10 -16.12 -14.08
C VAL A 87 6.35 -17.57 -13.68
N GLU A 88 5.33 -18.44 -13.71
CA GLU A 88 5.43 -19.85 -13.33
C GLU A 88 6.27 -20.68 -14.30
N VAL A 89 6.19 -20.40 -15.61
CA VAL A 89 6.93 -21.14 -16.65
C VAL A 89 8.42 -20.76 -16.72
N LEU A 90 8.82 -19.57 -16.26
CA LEU A 90 10.20 -19.09 -16.36
C LEU A 90 11.18 -19.89 -15.48
N PRO A 91 10.86 -20.23 -14.21
CA PRO A 91 11.63 -21.16 -13.41
C PRO A 91 11.75 -22.56 -14.04
N GLU A 92 10.67 -23.09 -14.62
CA GLU A 92 10.66 -24.40 -15.29
C GLU A 92 11.61 -24.41 -16.49
N ALA A 93 11.68 -23.30 -17.22
CA ALA A 93 12.62 -23.06 -18.31
C ALA A 93 14.06 -22.74 -17.84
N LYS A 94 14.34 -22.78 -16.53
CA LYS A 94 15.63 -22.42 -15.92
C LYS A 94 16.09 -21.00 -16.27
N ALA A 95 15.15 -20.07 -16.43
CA ALA A 95 15.47 -18.67 -16.65
C ALA A 95 16.26 -18.11 -15.45
N GLY A 96 17.31 -17.34 -15.73
CA GLY A 96 18.06 -16.63 -14.70
C GLY A 96 17.18 -15.60 -14.00
N THR A 97 17.55 -15.24 -12.76
CA THR A 97 16.80 -14.27 -11.95
C THR A 97 16.54 -12.97 -12.70
N THR A 98 17.55 -12.39 -13.36
CA THR A 98 17.43 -11.18 -14.19
C THR A 98 16.31 -11.28 -15.23
N SER A 99 16.21 -12.42 -15.92
CA SER A 99 15.17 -12.65 -16.94
C SER A 99 13.77 -12.66 -16.34
N ILE A 100 13.62 -13.25 -15.14
CA ILE A 100 12.35 -13.23 -14.39
C ILE A 100 11.96 -11.80 -14.00
N TYR A 101 12.91 -10.99 -13.51
CA TYR A 101 12.66 -9.59 -13.18
C TYR A 101 12.28 -8.75 -14.40
N ASP A 102 12.97 -8.94 -15.52
CA ASP A 102 12.70 -8.20 -16.76
C ASP A 102 11.34 -8.58 -17.35
N TYR A 103 10.95 -9.86 -17.25
CA TYR A 103 9.60 -10.30 -17.61
C TYR A 103 8.54 -9.60 -16.74
N ILE A 104 8.70 -9.60 -15.41
CA ILE A 104 7.73 -8.96 -14.51
C ILE A 104 7.63 -7.46 -14.78
N ARG A 105 8.77 -6.77 -15.00
CA ARG A 105 8.79 -5.34 -15.33
C ARG A 105 8.10 -5.02 -16.65
N SER A 106 8.32 -5.86 -17.66
CA SER A 106 7.80 -5.61 -19.01
C SER A 106 6.32 -5.91 -19.13
N ASN A 107 5.79 -6.79 -18.27
CA ASN A 107 4.41 -7.26 -18.37
C ASN A 107 3.49 -6.69 -17.27
N SER A 108 4.03 -5.99 -16.27
CA SER A 108 3.26 -5.49 -15.13
C SER A 108 3.55 -4.04 -14.76
N ASN A 109 2.63 -3.44 -14.00
CA ASN A 109 2.86 -2.14 -13.36
C ASN A 109 3.74 -2.21 -12.10
N HIS A 110 4.25 -3.40 -11.74
CA HIS A 110 5.10 -3.58 -10.58
C HIS A 110 6.52 -3.12 -10.88
N ARG A 111 7.03 -2.23 -10.00
CA ARG A 111 8.42 -1.78 -10.04
C ARG A 111 9.25 -2.70 -9.16
N VAL A 112 9.77 -3.76 -9.78
CA VAL A 112 10.64 -4.71 -9.08
C VAL A 112 12.10 -4.29 -9.27
N THR A 113 12.85 -4.12 -8.20
CA THR A 113 14.29 -3.85 -8.21
C THR A 113 15.04 -5.06 -7.67
N MET A 114 16.19 -5.39 -8.26
CA MET A 114 17.12 -6.31 -7.62
C MET A 114 17.86 -5.53 -6.55
N ASP A 115 18.01 -6.12 -5.36
CA ASP A 115 18.94 -5.62 -4.36
C ASP A 115 20.33 -6.23 -4.66
N ASP A 116 21.40 -5.47 -4.46
CA ASP A 116 22.80 -5.88 -4.73
C ASP A 116 23.32 -6.99 -3.80
#